data_AF-A0A261VE76-F1
#
_entry.id   AF-A0A261VE76-F1
#
_cell.length_a   1.000
_cell.length_b   1.000
_cell.length_c   1.000
_cell.angle_alpha   90.00
_cell.angle_beta   90.00
_cell.angle_gamma   90.00
#
_symmetry.space_group_name_H-M   'P 1'
#
loop_
_entity.id
_entity.type
_entity.pdbx_description
1 polymer ?
#
loop_
_entity_poly.entity_id
_entity_poly.type
_entity_poly.pdbx_seq_one_letter_code
_entity_poly.pdbx_strand_id
1 'polypeptide(L)'
;MRALREREEQLLHLLFLWRCFGDGIAFIYQSKYSLKHTYYDATYNVKAPAGFITEHGRLKRGFAREYRILCSGIKHNVPVVLCDLTNVIRYGDVCALGAEDPCLIEVKTSRNRNARTDRQAKLLQELTNFYVNDGASNFRGITNVLRVATMAEEVDHRSVLNACIEAGMRTGWNTATPEPGLTYLVCSVMDEARFKQHGTTPSTVVYFLSAQPDYLPSYPFTLSMEPANSVAFMQQAFGLVVFIDMKNVKASFARCGVEATVIMDGTHSVQITKTPHNLIMGVQRISEQMLGRVATEFLSIESFADEMSQMLDVELGPPMTLDEALALPGVATEVPREWNEVVDFWERK
;
A
#
# COMPACT_ATOMS: atom_id res chain seq x y z
N MET A 1 9.02 -15.57 -31.60
CA MET A 1 8.29 -14.42 -31.00
C MET A 1 7.50 -14.77 -29.76
N ARG A 2 6.63 -15.80 -29.75
CA ARG A 2 5.88 -16.21 -28.55
C ARG A 2 6.77 -16.70 -27.39
N ALA A 3 7.66 -17.65 -27.65
CA ALA A 3 8.58 -18.18 -26.64
C ALA A 3 9.54 -17.13 -26.03
N LEU A 4 9.90 -16.08 -26.80
CA LEU A 4 10.73 -14.98 -26.29
C LEU A 4 9.94 -14.09 -25.30
N ARG A 5 8.66 -13.81 -25.61
CA ARG A 5 7.78 -13.06 -24.70
C ARG A 5 7.49 -13.83 -23.42
N GLU A 6 7.18 -15.12 -23.52
CA GLU A 6 6.98 -15.99 -22.34
C GLU A 6 8.25 -16.02 -21.46
N ARG A 7 9.44 -16.07 -22.08
CA ARG A 7 10.71 -16.01 -21.32
C ARG A 7 10.93 -14.66 -20.66
N GLU A 8 10.62 -13.56 -21.33
CA GLU A 8 10.70 -12.21 -20.78
C GLU A 8 9.77 -12.05 -19.58
N GLU A 9 8.52 -12.47 -19.70
CA GLU A 9 7.53 -12.46 -18.61
C GLU A 9 8.02 -13.25 -17.38
N GLN A 10 8.57 -14.45 -17.59
CA GLN A 10 9.18 -15.25 -16.51
C GLN A 10 10.33 -14.51 -15.81
N LEU A 11 11.21 -13.86 -16.58
CA LEU A 11 12.34 -13.13 -16.02
C LEU A 11 11.88 -11.88 -15.24
N LEU A 12 10.88 -11.17 -15.76
CA LEU A 12 10.27 -10.02 -15.08
C LEU A 12 9.58 -10.43 -13.78
N HIS A 13 8.89 -11.58 -13.78
CA HIS A 13 8.28 -12.13 -12.58
C HIS A 13 9.33 -12.54 -11.54
N LEU A 14 10.42 -13.21 -11.95
CA LEU A 14 11.54 -13.51 -11.05
C LEU A 14 12.17 -12.24 -10.48
N LEU A 15 12.37 -11.20 -11.31
CA LEU A 15 12.86 -9.91 -10.83
C LEU A 15 11.94 -9.30 -9.79
N PHE A 16 10.62 -9.35 -10.01
CA PHE A 16 9.65 -8.90 -9.03
C PHE A 16 9.81 -9.63 -7.69
N LEU A 17 9.87 -10.98 -7.71
CA LEU A 17 10.04 -11.80 -6.50
C LEU A 17 11.34 -11.46 -5.74
N TRP A 18 12.46 -11.32 -6.46
CA TRP A 18 13.74 -10.93 -5.85
C TRP A 18 13.69 -9.54 -5.23
N ARG A 19 12.99 -8.61 -5.88
CA ARG A 19 12.80 -7.24 -5.37
C ARG A 19 11.91 -7.17 -4.14
N CYS A 20 11.03 -8.15 -3.89
CA CYS A 20 10.25 -8.23 -2.65
C CYS A 20 11.14 -8.37 -1.40
N PHE A 21 12.36 -8.91 -1.52
CA PHE A 21 13.33 -8.89 -0.43
C PHE A 21 13.93 -7.50 -0.21
N GLY A 22 14.20 -6.76 -1.29
CA GLY A 22 14.62 -5.36 -1.19
C GLY A 22 13.53 -4.45 -0.62
N ASP A 23 12.27 -4.72 -0.96
CA ASP A 23 11.12 -4.10 -0.30
C ASP A 23 11.16 -4.40 1.20
N GLY A 24 11.34 -5.66 1.60
CA GLY A 24 11.50 -6.03 3.02
C GLY A 24 12.58 -5.22 3.73
N ILE A 25 13.74 -5.00 3.11
CA ILE A 25 14.78 -4.12 3.69
C ILE A 25 14.26 -2.69 3.85
N ALA A 26 13.62 -2.11 2.84
CA ALA A 26 13.10 -0.75 2.93
C ALA A 26 12.06 -0.57 4.04
N PHE A 27 11.10 -1.50 4.14
CA PHE A 27 10.00 -1.46 5.10
C PHE A 27 10.43 -1.73 6.56
N ILE A 28 11.62 -2.28 6.80
CA ILE A 28 12.20 -2.38 8.16
C ILE A 28 12.58 -0.99 8.70
N TYR A 29 13.07 -0.11 7.83
CA TYR A 29 13.64 1.18 8.24
C TYR A 29 12.70 2.36 8.01
N GLN A 30 11.68 2.21 7.16
CA GLN A 30 10.83 3.31 6.74
C GLN A 30 9.35 2.94 6.85
N SER A 31 8.55 3.94 7.21
CA SER A 31 7.10 3.81 7.27
C SER A 31 6.52 3.44 5.90
N LYS A 32 5.56 2.49 5.90
CA LYS A 32 4.80 2.13 4.69
C LYS A 32 4.10 3.32 4.05
N TYR A 33 3.66 4.28 4.86
CA TYR A 33 3.00 5.49 4.37
C TYR A 33 3.97 6.38 3.60
N SER A 34 5.20 6.57 4.10
CA SER A 34 6.24 7.31 3.37
C SER A 34 6.67 6.55 2.11
N LEU A 35 6.96 5.25 2.21
CA LEU A 35 7.35 4.44 1.05
C LEU A 35 6.29 4.39 -0.05
N LYS A 36 4.99 4.40 0.29
CA LYS A 36 3.89 4.46 -0.69
C LYS A 36 4.04 5.61 -1.67
N HIS A 37 4.53 6.77 -1.22
CA HIS A 37 4.73 7.91 -2.11
C HIS A 37 5.87 7.69 -3.11
N THR A 38 6.78 6.74 -2.87
CA THR A 38 7.86 6.41 -3.83
C THR A 38 7.42 5.46 -4.96
N TYR A 39 6.22 4.88 -4.85
CA TYR A 39 5.68 3.90 -5.81
C TYR A 39 4.95 4.54 -6.99
N TYR A 40 4.26 5.66 -6.75
CA TYR A 40 3.42 6.33 -7.73
C TYR A 40 4.14 7.46 -8.47
N ASP A 41 3.67 7.80 -9.66
CA ASP A 41 4.14 8.96 -10.43
C ASP A 41 3.46 10.28 -10.02
N ALA A 42 3.59 11.31 -10.85
CA ALA A 42 3.03 12.64 -10.59
C ALA A 42 1.49 12.70 -10.63
N THR A 43 0.80 11.64 -11.03
CA THR A 43 -0.66 11.61 -11.17
C THR A 43 -1.26 10.38 -10.48
N TYR A 44 -0.58 9.84 -9.47
CA TYR A 44 -0.98 8.63 -8.75
C TYR A 44 -1.08 7.35 -9.62
N ASN A 45 -0.49 7.34 -10.82
CA ASN A 45 -0.33 6.09 -11.56
C ASN A 45 0.88 5.33 -11.03
N VAL A 46 0.87 4.00 -11.15
CA VAL A 46 2.03 3.18 -10.79
C VAL A 46 3.21 3.58 -11.67
N LYS A 47 4.28 4.10 -11.06
CA LYS A 47 5.48 4.51 -11.80
C LYS A 47 6.11 3.29 -12.44
N ALA A 48 6.66 3.37 -13.65
CA ALA A 48 7.31 2.23 -14.30
C ALA A 48 8.41 1.62 -13.40
N PRO A 49 8.49 0.28 -13.26
CA PRO A 49 9.52 -0.36 -12.46
C PRO A 49 10.89 -0.20 -13.10
N ALA A 50 11.95 -0.40 -12.31
CA ALA A 50 13.30 -0.48 -12.82
C ALA A 50 13.46 -1.66 -13.81
N GLY A 51 14.26 -1.46 -14.85
CA GLY A 51 14.60 -2.52 -15.80
C GLY A 51 15.69 -3.45 -15.25
N PHE A 52 16.29 -4.26 -16.14
CA PHE A 52 17.45 -5.08 -15.79
C PHE A 52 18.67 -4.19 -15.44
N ILE A 53 19.40 -4.54 -14.38
CA ILE A 53 20.70 -3.91 -14.04
C ILE A 53 21.83 -4.34 -14.98
N THR A 54 21.57 -5.35 -15.80
CA THR A 54 22.48 -5.86 -16.84
C THR A 54 22.02 -5.48 -18.25
N GLU A 55 22.97 -5.29 -19.14
CA GLU A 55 22.79 -5.09 -20.57
C GLU A 55 23.76 -6.04 -21.30
N HIS A 56 23.25 -6.86 -22.22
CA HIS A 56 24.03 -7.90 -22.93
C HIS A 56 24.87 -8.82 -22.02
N GLY A 57 24.30 -9.22 -20.88
CA GLY A 57 24.96 -10.09 -19.91
C GLY A 57 26.06 -9.42 -19.06
N ARG A 58 26.19 -8.08 -19.13
CA ARG A 58 27.16 -7.31 -18.34
C ARG A 58 26.45 -6.27 -17.49
N LEU A 59 27.00 -5.94 -16.32
CA LEU A 59 26.47 -4.85 -15.49
C LEU A 59 26.53 -3.52 -16.25
N LYS A 60 25.47 -2.72 -16.14
CA LYS A 60 25.43 -1.37 -16.70
C LYS A 60 26.55 -0.52 -16.12
N ARG A 61 27.15 0.36 -16.93
CA ARG A 61 28.30 1.19 -16.52
C ARG A 61 28.00 2.09 -15.30
N GLY A 62 26.75 2.55 -15.15
CA GLY A 62 26.31 3.38 -14.02
C GLY A 62 26.33 2.67 -12.67
N PHE A 63 26.02 1.37 -12.67
CA PHE A 63 25.85 0.54 -11.48
C PHE A 63 27.06 0.57 -10.53
N ALA A 64 28.28 0.58 -11.07
CA ALA A 64 29.49 0.57 -10.26
C ALA A 64 29.65 1.81 -9.35
N ARG A 65 28.98 2.92 -9.66
CA ARG A 65 28.97 4.13 -8.81
C ARG A 65 27.84 4.08 -7.79
N GLU A 66 26.65 3.67 -8.21
CA GLU A 66 25.50 3.43 -7.33
C GLU A 66 25.88 2.43 -6.22
N TYR A 67 26.52 1.33 -6.60
CA TYR A 67 27.04 0.32 -5.66
C TYR A 67 28.11 0.87 -4.71
N ARG A 68 28.97 1.79 -5.17
CA ARG A 68 29.95 2.45 -4.28
C ARG A 68 29.27 3.34 -3.25
N ILE A 69 28.20 4.04 -3.61
CA ILE A 69 27.41 4.84 -2.67
C ILE A 69 26.71 3.93 -1.66
N LEU A 70 26.13 2.81 -2.11
CA LEU A 70 25.58 1.77 -1.24
C LEU A 70 26.63 1.28 -0.22
N CYS A 71 27.80 0.81 -0.69
CA CYS A 71 28.87 0.35 0.21
C CYS A 71 29.35 1.44 1.16
N SER A 72 29.41 2.69 0.69
CA SER A 72 29.78 3.83 1.54
C SER A 72 28.75 4.07 2.64
N GLY A 73 27.45 4.04 2.32
CA GLY A 73 26.39 4.19 3.32
C GLY A 73 26.47 3.12 4.41
N ILE A 74 26.58 1.85 4.00
CA ILE A 74 26.72 0.70 4.92
C ILE A 74 27.96 0.87 5.81
N LYS A 75 29.11 1.27 5.24
CA LYS A 75 30.35 1.50 6.00
C LYS A 75 30.21 2.59 7.07
N HIS A 76 29.32 3.56 6.86
CA HIS A 76 29.06 4.65 7.81
C HIS A 76 27.79 4.41 8.65
N ASN A 77 27.30 3.17 8.74
CA ASN A 77 26.10 2.78 9.50
C ASN A 77 24.82 3.51 9.07
N VAL A 78 24.74 3.92 7.80
CA VAL A 78 23.51 4.45 7.22
C VAL A 78 22.83 3.31 6.46
N PRO A 79 21.61 2.90 6.85
CA PRO A 79 20.87 1.91 6.07
C PRO A 79 20.55 2.50 4.70
N VAL A 80 20.90 1.75 3.66
CA VAL A 80 20.80 2.18 2.27
C VAL A 80 20.37 1.01 1.40
N VAL A 81 19.61 1.29 0.34
CA VAL A 81 19.18 0.30 -0.65
C VAL A 81 19.34 0.86 -2.05
N LEU A 82 19.62 0.00 -3.03
CA LEU A 82 19.55 0.37 -4.44
C LEU A 82 18.08 0.34 -4.86
N CYS A 83 17.56 1.43 -5.43
CA CYS A 83 16.16 1.52 -5.83
C CYS A 83 15.79 0.44 -6.86
N ASP A 84 16.71 0.11 -7.76
CA ASP A 84 16.60 -0.96 -8.76
C ASP A 84 16.39 -2.37 -8.16
N LEU A 85 16.69 -2.55 -6.87
CA LEU A 85 16.50 -3.80 -6.11
C LEU A 85 15.21 -3.82 -5.27
N THR A 86 14.34 -2.82 -5.43
CA THR A 86 13.03 -2.76 -4.76
C THR A 86 11.92 -2.67 -5.81
N ASN A 87 10.70 -3.07 -5.45
CA ASN A 87 9.52 -2.75 -6.25
C ASN A 87 8.80 -1.50 -5.78
N VAL A 88 8.95 -1.10 -4.52
CA VAL A 88 8.25 0.06 -3.95
C VAL A 88 8.97 1.39 -4.23
N ILE A 89 10.30 1.44 -4.12
CA ILE A 89 11.09 2.65 -4.33
C ILE A 89 11.42 2.80 -5.80
N ARG A 90 10.63 3.62 -6.51
CA ARG A 90 10.77 3.83 -7.96
C ARG A 90 11.42 5.15 -8.35
N TYR A 91 12.00 5.86 -7.39
CA TYR A 91 12.69 7.15 -7.58
C TYR A 91 14.13 7.09 -7.09
N GLY A 92 15.02 7.83 -7.75
CA GLY A 92 16.45 7.80 -7.47
C GLY A 92 17.11 6.49 -7.90
N ASP A 93 18.42 6.43 -7.74
CA ASP A 93 19.22 5.23 -7.98
C ASP A 93 19.57 4.54 -6.65
N VAL A 94 19.73 5.33 -5.58
CA VAL A 94 19.99 4.86 -4.20
C VAL A 94 19.02 5.57 -3.26
N CYS A 95 18.53 4.86 -2.24
CA CYS A 95 17.73 5.44 -1.17
C CYS A 95 18.45 5.23 0.16
N ALA A 96 18.66 6.32 0.90
CA ALA A 96 19.08 6.26 2.29
C ALA A 96 17.86 6.24 3.20
N LEU A 97 17.88 5.32 4.18
CA LEU A 97 16.74 4.93 4.99
C LEU A 97 16.94 5.28 6.48
N GLY A 98 17.99 6.04 6.81
CA GLY A 98 18.38 6.32 8.21
C GLY A 98 17.71 7.55 8.82
N ALA A 99 16.95 8.31 8.04
CA ALA A 99 16.16 9.45 8.51
C ALA A 99 14.70 9.04 8.74
N GLU A 100 13.88 9.96 9.25
CA GLU A 100 12.43 9.73 9.44
C GLU A 100 11.71 9.39 8.13
N ASP A 101 12.12 10.04 7.03
CA ASP A 101 11.61 9.82 5.69
C ASP A 101 12.69 9.31 4.72
N PRO A 102 12.30 8.59 3.66
CA PRO A 102 13.25 8.03 2.70
C PRO A 102 13.96 9.14 1.91
N CYS A 103 15.30 9.15 1.97
CA CYS A 103 16.13 10.11 1.26
C CYS A 103 16.57 9.53 -0.10
N LEU A 104 15.92 9.99 -1.16
CA LEU A 104 16.13 9.53 -2.54
C LEU A 104 17.33 10.24 -3.17
N ILE A 105 18.28 9.48 -3.69
CA ILE A 105 19.54 9.98 -4.24
C ILE A 105 19.65 9.58 -5.71
N GLU A 106 19.72 10.58 -6.58
CA GLU A 106 20.00 10.41 -8.01
C GLU A 106 21.51 10.57 -8.26
N VAL A 107 22.15 9.55 -8.85
CA VAL A 107 23.59 9.46 -9.05
C VAL A 107 23.93 9.87 -10.49
N LYS A 108 24.52 11.06 -10.66
CA LYS A 108 24.93 11.55 -11.98
C LYS A 108 26.43 11.43 -12.22
N THR A 109 26.80 11.06 -13.45
CA THR A 109 28.21 10.96 -13.88
C THR A 109 28.68 12.12 -14.73
N SER A 110 27.77 12.93 -15.28
CA SER A 110 28.07 14.09 -16.13
C SER A 110 27.25 15.31 -15.70
N ARG A 111 27.75 16.51 -16.04
CA ARG A 111 27.04 17.78 -15.82
C ARG A 111 25.98 18.08 -16.89
N ASN A 112 25.80 17.19 -17.87
CA ASN A 112 24.86 17.41 -18.97
C ASN A 112 23.42 17.34 -18.45
N ARG A 113 22.73 18.49 -18.47
CA ARG A 113 21.29 18.58 -18.25
C ARG A 113 20.56 18.28 -19.56
N ASN A 114 19.56 17.43 -19.47
CA ASN A 114 18.60 17.22 -20.53
C ASN A 114 17.19 17.23 -19.93
N ALA A 115 16.18 17.38 -20.77
CA ALA A 115 14.80 17.50 -20.31
C ALA A 115 14.34 16.32 -19.44
N ARG A 116 14.90 15.12 -19.64
CA ARG A 116 14.60 13.94 -18.81
C ARG A 116 15.18 14.11 -17.39
N THR A 117 16.45 14.51 -17.29
CA THR A 117 17.12 14.77 -16.01
C THR A 117 16.42 15.87 -15.22
N ASP A 118 16.00 16.94 -15.88
CA ASP A 118 15.31 18.05 -15.20
C ASP A 118 13.94 17.63 -14.66
N ARG A 119 13.20 16.78 -15.41
CA ARG A 119 11.93 16.20 -14.93
C ARG A 119 12.15 15.29 -13.71
N GLN A 120 13.15 14.42 -13.74
CA GLN A 120 13.46 13.55 -12.59
C GLN A 120 13.81 14.37 -11.35
N ALA A 121 14.66 15.38 -11.49
CA ALA A 121 15.04 16.28 -10.41
C ALA A 121 13.82 17.03 -9.84
N LYS A 122 12.93 17.52 -10.70
CA LYS A 122 11.69 18.17 -10.27
C LYS A 122 10.80 17.24 -9.46
N LEU A 123 10.60 16.01 -9.91
CA LEU A 123 9.77 15.03 -9.18
C LEU A 123 10.37 14.65 -7.82
N LEU A 124 11.69 14.45 -7.75
CA LEU A 124 12.37 14.21 -6.46
C LEU A 124 12.21 15.42 -5.53
N GLN A 125 12.33 16.65 -6.05
CA GLN A 125 12.16 17.86 -5.26
C GLN A 125 10.73 18.02 -4.74
N GLU A 126 9.72 17.76 -5.57
CA GLU A 126 8.31 17.79 -5.15
C GLU A 126 8.04 16.79 -4.03
N LEU A 127 8.54 15.56 -4.15
CA LEU A 127 8.39 14.54 -3.12
C LEU A 127 9.16 14.89 -1.83
N THR A 128 10.38 15.41 -1.95
CA THR A 128 11.17 15.86 -0.79
C THR A 128 10.47 17.00 -0.06
N ASN A 129 9.94 17.98 -0.80
CA ASN A 129 9.18 19.08 -0.22
C ASN A 129 7.91 18.58 0.46
N PHE A 130 7.24 17.56 -0.09
CA PHE A 130 6.05 16.97 0.54
C PHE A 130 6.37 16.37 1.92
N TYR A 131 7.48 15.63 2.05
CA TYR A 131 7.92 15.09 3.34
C TYR A 131 8.30 16.21 4.32
N VAL A 132 9.11 17.18 3.88
CA VAL A 132 9.61 18.26 4.75
C VAL A 132 8.49 19.15 5.28
N ASN A 133 7.41 19.33 4.51
CA ASN A 133 6.31 20.24 4.87
C ASN A 133 5.06 19.51 5.38
N ASP A 134 5.11 18.20 5.60
CA ASP A 134 3.95 17.37 5.99
C ASP A 134 2.71 17.57 5.11
N GLY A 135 2.93 17.78 3.81
CA GLY A 135 1.85 18.11 2.90
C GLY A 135 2.27 18.99 1.73
N ALA A 136 1.29 19.32 0.89
CA ALA A 136 1.41 20.36 -0.11
C ALA A 136 0.02 20.88 -0.51
N SER A 137 -0.04 22.16 -0.90
CA SER A 137 -1.26 22.78 -1.44
C SER A 137 -1.73 22.12 -2.73
N ASN A 138 -0.80 21.57 -3.51
CA ASN A 138 -1.10 20.65 -4.61
C ASN A 138 -0.06 19.53 -4.61
N PHE A 139 -0.53 18.30 -4.45
CA PHE A 139 0.30 17.11 -4.57
C PHE A 139 -0.36 16.14 -5.54
N ARG A 140 0.32 15.90 -6.67
CA ARG A 140 -0.13 14.98 -7.72
C ARG A 140 -1.52 15.24 -8.28
N GLY A 141 -1.89 16.52 -8.39
CA GLY A 141 -3.21 16.93 -8.87
C GLY A 141 -4.30 16.94 -7.81
N ILE A 142 -3.99 16.56 -6.57
CA ILE A 142 -4.91 16.69 -5.42
C ILE A 142 -4.56 17.97 -4.67
N THR A 143 -5.56 18.79 -4.39
CA THR A 143 -5.42 20.03 -3.62
C THR A 143 -5.45 19.77 -2.12
N ASN A 144 -4.71 20.58 -1.34
CA ASN A 144 -4.69 20.56 0.12
C ASN A 144 -4.41 19.17 0.72
N VAL A 145 -3.35 18.51 0.22
CA VAL A 145 -2.94 17.22 0.75
C VAL A 145 -2.10 17.44 2.00
N LEU A 146 -2.50 16.79 3.08
CA LEU A 146 -1.77 16.78 4.34
C LEU A 146 -1.26 15.38 4.64
N ARG A 147 -0.09 15.32 5.25
CA ARG A 147 0.47 14.14 5.88
C ARG A 147 0.26 14.28 7.38
N VAL A 148 -0.44 13.32 7.96
CA VAL A 148 -0.78 13.34 9.38
C VAL A 148 -0.30 12.05 9.99
N ALA A 149 0.34 12.15 11.15
CA ALA A 149 0.74 10.99 11.92
C ALA A 149 -0.50 10.29 12.48
N THR A 150 -0.59 8.98 12.28
CA THR A 150 -1.62 8.17 12.94
C THR A 150 -1.19 7.88 14.37
N MET A 151 -2.11 8.01 15.32
CA MET A 151 -1.88 7.71 16.73
C MET A 151 -2.44 6.34 17.15
N ALA A 152 -3.17 5.66 16.27
CA ALA A 152 -3.68 4.31 16.48
C ALA A 152 -2.53 3.30 16.51
N GLU A 153 -2.53 2.44 17.52
CA GLU A 153 -1.66 1.27 17.55
C GLU A 153 -2.12 0.26 16.50
N GLU A 154 -1.18 -0.18 15.66
CA GLU A 154 -1.45 -1.19 14.65
C GLU A 154 -1.42 -2.58 15.27
N VAL A 155 -2.56 -3.29 15.22
CA VAL A 155 -2.67 -4.71 15.58
C VAL A 155 -2.84 -5.51 14.29
N ASP A 156 -2.06 -6.59 14.17
CA ASP A 156 -2.13 -7.52 13.05
C ASP A 156 -2.25 -8.97 13.53
N HIS A 157 -2.57 -9.86 12.59
CA HIS A 157 -2.76 -11.28 12.84
C HIS A 157 -1.76 -12.15 12.07
N ARG A 158 -0.56 -11.63 11.79
CA ARG A 158 0.49 -12.36 11.05
C ARG A 158 0.87 -13.68 11.73
N SER A 159 0.87 -13.74 13.06
CA SER A 159 1.14 -14.98 13.80
C SER A 159 0.08 -16.06 13.53
N VAL A 160 -1.20 -15.68 13.54
CA VAL A 160 -2.34 -16.56 13.24
C VAL A 160 -2.31 -17.02 11.78
N LEU A 161 -1.99 -16.10 10.85
CA LEU A 161 -1.77 -16.44 9.45
C LEU A 161 -0.68 -17.50 9.29
N ASN A 162 0.51 -17.28 9.86
CA ASN A 162 1.64 -18.19 9.67
C ASN A 162 1.33 -19.59 10.22
N ALA A 163 0.68 -19.68 11.39
CA ALA A 163 0.18 -20.95 11.92
C ALA A 163 -0.87 -21.60 10.99
N CYS A 164 -1.74 -20.79 10.37
CA CYS A 164 -2.72 -21.27 9.39
C CYS A 164 -2.05 -21.83 8.13
N ILE A 165 -1.00 -21.17 7.62
CA ILE A 165 -0.20 -21.63 6.48
C ILE A 165 0.45 -22.97 6.80
N GLU A 166 1.13 -23.08 7.92
CA GLU A 166 1.79 -24.34 8.33
C GLU A 166 0.78 -25.50 8.46
N ALA A 167 -0.37 -25.25 9.09
CA ALA A 167 -1.43 -26.24 9.19
C ALA A 167 -1.96 -26.63 7.81
N GLY A 168 -2.27 -25.65 6.95
CA GLY A 168 -2.80 -25.86 5.60
C GLY A 168 -1.82 -26.61 4.69
N MET A 169 -0.52 -26.34 4.79
CA MET A 169 0.50 -27.08 4.05
C MET A 169 0.63 -28.54 4.51
N ARG A 170 0.36 -28.85 5.79
CA ARG A 170 0.37 -30.23 6.31
C ARG A 170 -0.89 -31.01 5.95
N THR A 171 -2.06 -30.38 6.03
CA THR A 171 -3.37 -31.05 5.88
C THR A 171 -3.96 -30.90 4.48
N GLY A 172 -3.39 -30.03 3.65
CA GLY A 172 -3.93 -29.61 2.35
C GLY A 172 -5.05 -28.58 2.44
N TRP A 173 -5.58 -28.30 3.63
CA TRP A 173 -6.64 -27.33 3.85
C TRP A 173 -6.69 -26.90 5.32
N ASN A 174 -6.65 -25.59 5.57
CA ASN A 174 -6.89 -25.05 6.90
C ASN A 174 -7.55 -23.67 6.82
N THR A 175 -8.33 -23.34 7.84
CA THR A 175 -8.90 -22.00 8.02
C THR A 175 -8.63 -21.48 9.41
N ALA A 176 -8.49 -20.16 9.54
CA ALA A 176 -8.35 -19.48 10.81
C ALA A 176 -9.16 -18.18 10.79
N THR A 177 -9.84 -17.88 11.89
CA THR A 177 -10.65 -16.67 12.08
C THR A 177 -10.06 -15.90 13.26
N PRO A 178 -9.09 -14.99 13.04
CA PRO A 178 -8.42 -14.30 14.13
C PRO A 178 -9.34 -13.33 14.88
N GLU A 179 -10.34 -12.75 14.20
CA GLU A 179 -11.34 -11.87 14.77
C GLU A 179 -12.68 -12.00 14.01
N PRO A 180 -13.81 -11.55 14.60
CA PRO A 180 -15.10 -11.57 13.91
C PRO A 180 -15.05 -10.85 12.55
N GLY A 181 -15.46 -11.56 11.51
CA GLY A 181 -15.52 -11.03 10.14
C GLY A 181 -14.22 -11.11 9.35
N LEU A 182 -13.13 -11.65 9.90
CA LEU A 182 -11.89 -11.90 9.16
C LEU A 182 -11.59 -13.40 9.15
N THR A 183 -11.40 -14.00 7.98
CA THR A 183 -11.04 -15.41 7.87
C THR A 183 -9.95 -15.63 6.84
N TYR A 184 -8.94 -16.40 7.20
CA TYR A 184 -7.87 -16.87 6.32
C TYR A 184 -8.14 -18.31 5.93
N LEU A 185 -8.00 -18.60 4.64
CA LEU A 185 -8.05 -19.93 4.07
C LEU A 185 -6.74 -20.23 3.35
N VAL A 186 -6.12 -21.34 3.74
CA VAL A 186 -4.95 -21.90 3.07
C VAL A 186 -5.32 -23.28 2.53
N CYS A 187 -5.09 -23.50 1.24
CA CYS A 187 -5.38 -24.79 0.61
C CYS A 187 -4.34 -25.15 -0.46
N SER A 188 -4.01 -26.42 -0.59
CA SER A 188 -3.18 -26.91 -1.70
C SER A 188 -3.97 -27.01 -3.02
N VAL A 189 -5.26 -27.36 -2.92
CA VAL A 189 -6.20 -27.45 -4.04
C VAL A 189 -7.51 -26.79 -3.62
N MET A 190 -8.04 -25.94 -4.47
CA MET A 190 -9.33 -25.31 -4.25
C MET A 190 -10.45 -26.34 -4.39
N ASP A 191 -11.25 -26.49 -3.34
CA ASP A 191 -12.46 -27.31 -3.31
C ASP A 191 -13.66 -26.35 -3.22
N GLU A 192 -14.43 -26.26 -4.31
CA GLU A 192 -15.56 -25.32 -4.40
C GLU A 192 -16.64 -25.58 -3.35
N ALA A 193 -16.90 -26.84 -2.97
CA ALA A 193 -17.93 -27.18 -2.01
C ALA A 193 -17.51 -26.72 -0.61
N ARG A 194 -16.25 -26.95 -0.25
CA ARG A 194 -15.68 -26.47 1.02
C ARG A 194 -15.51 -24.95 1.02
N PHE A 195 -15.14 -24.35 -0.10
CA PHE A 195 -15.04 -22.90 -0.25
C PHE A 195 -16.39 -22.22 0.01
N LYS A 196 -17.48 -22.73 -0.58
CA LYS A 196 -18.85 -22.21 -0.35
C LYS A 196 -19.31 -22.34 1.10
N GLN A 197 -18.74 -23.26 1.89
CA GLN A 197 -19.05 -23.39 3.31
C GLN A 197 -18.43 -22.28 4.17
N HIS A 198 -17.39 -21.58 3.68
CA HIS A 198 -16.74 -20.48 4.41
C HIS A 198 -17.50 -19.15 4.34
N GLY A 199 -18.83 -19.23 4.42
CA GLY A 199 -19.67 -18.08 4.80
C GLY A 199 -19.54 -16.87 3.87
N THR A 200 -19.47 -17.08 2.55
CA THR A 200 -19.56 -15.96 1.59
C THR A 200 -20.97 -15.38 1.65
N THR A 201 -21.17 -14.39 2.51
CA THR A 201 -22.40 -13.59 2.54
C THR A 201 -22.33 -12.54 1.43
N PRO A 202 -23.46 -11.92 1.04
CA PRO A 202 -23.43 -10.80 0.11
C PRO A 202 -22.53 -9.63 0.54
N SER A 203 -22.25 -9.49 1.85
CA SER A 203 -21.35 -8.47 2.39
C SER A 203 -19.88 -8.90 2.46
N THR A 204 -19.53 -10.11 2.04
CA THR A 204 -18.16 -10.61 2.12
C THR A 204 -17.34 -10.17 0.90
N VAL A 205 -16.22 -9.50 1.14
CA VAL A 205 -15.18 -9.24 0.14
C VAL A 205 -14.12 -10.33 0.23
N VAL A 206 -13.68 -10.84 -0.92
CA VAL A 206 -12.75 -11.97 -1.01
C VAL A 206 -11.48 -11.54 -1.74
N TYR A 207 -10.34 -11.75 -1.11
CA TYR A 207 -9.02 -11.49 -1.68
C TYR A 207 -8.31 -12.81 -1.95
N PHE A 208 -7.93 -13.05 -3.20
CA PHE A 208 -7.03 -14.13 -3.59
C PHE A 208 -5.62 -13.58 -3.61
N LEU A 209 -4.79 -14.01 -2.65
CA LEU A 209 -3.44 -13.50 -2.52
C LEU A 209 -2.47 -14.40 -3.27
N SER A 210 -1.57 -13.78 -4.02
CA SER A 210 -0.47 -14.45 -4.69
C SER A 210 0.77 -13.56 -4.68
N ALA A 211 1.95 -14.15 -4.85
CA ALA A 211 3.20 -13.40 -4.97
C ALA A 211 3.31 -12.75 -6.36
N GLN A 212 2.40 -11.83 -6.66
CA GLN A 212 2.28 -11.14 -7.96
C GLN A 212 2.32 -9.61 -7.78
N PRO A 213 2.57 -8.83 -8.86
CA PRO A 213 2.72 -7.38 -8.77
C PRO A 213 1.53 -6.61 -8.18
N ASP A 214 0.33 -7.18 -8.20
CA ASP A 214 -0.89 -6.64 -7.60
C ASP A 214 -0.89 -6.66 -6.06
N TYR A 215 0.08 -7.35 -5.42
CA TYR A 215 0.32 -7.25 -3.98
C TYR A 215 0.80 -5.83 -3.57
N LEU A 216 1.44 -5.10 -4.48
CA LEU A 216 2.03 -3.80 -4.21
C LEU A 216 1.00 -2.66 -4.20
N PRO A 217 1.27 -1.57 -3.47
CA PRO A 217 2.43 -1.31 -2.61
C PRO A 217 2.16 -1.65 -1.14
N SER A 218 1.47 -2.76 -0.86
CA SER A 218 1.22 -3.21 0.51
C SER A 218 2.52 -3.55 1.24
N TYR A 219 2.46 -3.61 2.57
CA TYR A 219 3.53 -4.17 3.39
C TYR A 219 3.97 -5.54 2.86
N PRO A 220 5.28 -5.78 2.66
CA PRO A 220 5.73 -6.89 1.85
C PRO A 220 5.50 -8.23 2.56
N PHE A 221 5.02 -9.24 1.82
CA PHE A 221 4.79 -10.59 2.37
C PHE A 221 6.09 -11.26 2.88
N THR A 222 7.27 -10.77 2.48
CA THR A 222 8.57 -11.19 3.03
C THR A 222 8.78 -10.73 4.49
N LEU A 223 7.95 -9.80 4.98
CA LEU A 223 7.88 -9.39 6.38
C LEU A 223 6.55 -9.79 7.05
N SER A 224 5.51 -10.13 6.28
CA SER A 224 4.24 -10.64 6.82
C SER A 224 4.25 -12.14 7.12
N MET A 225 5.09 -12.88 6.41
CA MET A 225 5.20 -14.34 6.53
C MET A 225 6.58 -14.72 7.08
N GLU A 226 6.63 -15.83 7.81
CA GLU A 226 7.89 -16.47 8.21
C GLU A 226 8.67 -16.91 6.96
N PRO A 227 10.02 -16.97 7.02
CA PRO A 227 10.85 -17.20 5.83
C PRO A 227 10.46 -18.43 5.00
N ALA A 228 10.13 -19.55 5.66
CA ALA A 228 9.70 -20.76 4.96
C ALA A 228 8.35 -20.58 4.25
N ASN A 229 7.40 -19.89 4.89
CA ASN A 229 6.08 -19.59 4.34
C ASN A 229 6.19 -18.60 3.17
N SER A 230 7.04 -17.58 3.27
CA SER A 230 7.30 -16.64 2.16
C SER A 230 7.82 -17.38 0.93
N VAL A 231 8.79 -18.28 1.08
CA VAL A 231 9.33 -19.07 -0.04
C VAL A 231 8.26 -19.97 -0.65
N ALA A 232 7.47 -20.65 0.18
CA ALA A 232 6.36 -21.49 -0.29
C ALA A 232 5.28 -20.67 -1.04
N PHE A 233 5.00 -19.45 -0.57
CA PHE A 233 4.08 -18.52 -1.22
C PHE A 233 4.60 -18.06 -2.60
N MET A 234 5.89 -17.71 -2.70
CA MET A 234 6.54 -17.38 -3.98
C MET A 234 6.52 -18.55 -4.96
N GLN A 235 6.63 -19.78 -4.46
CA GLN A 235 6.55 -21.01 -5.25
C GLN A 235 5.12 -21.44 -5.59
N GLN A 236 4.11 -20.70 -5.10
CA GLN A 236 2.69 -21.03 -5.25
C GLN A 236 2.37 -22.44 -4.73
N ALA A 237 3.04 -22.87 -3.64
CA ALA A 237 2.84 -24.19 -3.04
C ALA A 237 1.47 -24.34 -2.33
N PHE A 238 0.78 -23.22 -2.11
CA PHE A 238 -0.57 -23.15 -1.58
C PHE A 238 -1.31 -21.93 -2.17
N GLY A 239 -2.64 -22.00 -2.19
CA GLY A 239 -3.51 -20.85 -2.37
C GLY A 239 -3.83 -20.21 -1.03
N LEU A 240 -3.83 -18.87 -0.99
CA LEU A 240 -4.21 -18.08 0.17
C LEU A 240 -5.40 -17.20 -0.18
N VAL A 241 -6.48 -17.33 0.57
CA VAL A 241 -7.70 -16.53 0.42
C VAL A 241 -8.02 -15.85 1.73
N VAL A 242 -8.34 -14.56 1.67
CA VAL A 242 -8.80 -13.78 2.82
C VAL A 242 -10.25 -13.35 2.59
N PHE A 243 -11.10 -13.64 3.56
CA PHE A 243 -12.50 -13.22 3.59
C PHE A 243 -12.66 -12.09 4.60
N ILE A 244 -13.27 -10.99 4.17
CA ILE A 244 -13.56 -9.83 5.00
C ILE A 244 -15.07 -9.58 4.94
N ASP A 245 -15.77 -9.78 6.05
CA ASP A 245 -17.18 -9.45 6.16
C ASP A 245 -17.34 -7.95 6.47
N MET A 246 -17.83 -7.23 5.47
CA MET A 246 -17.96 -5.78 5.54
C MET A 246 -19.01 -5.31 6.56
N LYS A 247 -19.90 -6.18 7.03
CA LYS A 247 -20.78 -5.85 8.18
C LYS A 247 -19.99 -5.73 9.47
N ASN A 248 -18.97 -6.56 9.68
CA ASN A 248 -18.08 -6.46 10.84
C ASN A 248 -17.17 -5.22 10.74
N VAL A 249 -16.75 -4.85 9.53
CA VAL A 249 -16.07 -3.57 9.29
C VAL A 249 -16.96 -2.39 9.72
N LYS A 250 -18.23 -2.37 9.29
CA LYS A 250 -19.20 -1.33 9.74
C LYS A 250 -19.39 -1.31 11.25
N ALA A 251 -19.52 -2.48 11.87
CA ALA A 251 -19.66 -2.58 13.33
C ALA A 251 -18.43 -2.00 14.06
N SER A 252 -17.24 -2.19 13.50
CA SER A 252 -15.98 -1.66 14.04
C SER A 252 -15.93 -0.12 13.95
N PHE A 253 -16.41 0.48 12.85
CA PHE A 253 -16.58 1.93 12.78
C PHE A 253 -17.62 2.47 13.77
N ALA A 254 -18.75 1.76 13.93
CA ALA A 254 -19.80 2.16 14.87
C ALA A 254 -19.30 2.19 16.31
N ARG A 255 -18.39 1.28 16.70
CA ARG A 255 -17.69 1.28 18.00
C ARG A 255 -16.93 2.60 18.23
N CYS A 256 -16.40 3.20 17.18
CA CYS A 256 -15.67 4.47 17.21
C CYS A 256 -16.58 5.70 17.14
N GLY A 257 -17.91 5.52 17.19
CA GLY A 257 -18.88 6.61 17.04
C GLY A 257 -18.94 7.16 15.61
N VAL A 258 -18.56 6.35 14.62
CA VAL A 258 -18.51 6.72 13.20
C VAL A 258 -19.50 5.88 12.42
N GLU A 259 -20.33 6.53 11.61
CA GLU A 259 -21.20 5.84 10.66
C GLU A 259 -20.43 5.54 9.37
N ALA A 260 -20.62 4.33 8.83
CA ALA A 260 -19.92 3.84 7.66
C ALA A 260 -20.89 3.25 6.62
N THR A 261 -20.69 3.62 5.35
CA THR A 261 -21.37 3.03 4.19
C THR A 261 -20.33 2.38 3.29
N VAL A 262 -20.50 1.09 3.00
CA VAL A 262 -19.51 0.30 2.25
C VAL A 262 -19.83 0.36 0.77
N ILE A 263 -19.00 1.08 0.01
CA ILE A 263 -19.30 1.44 -1.39
C ILE A 263 -18.62 0.54 -2.42
N MET A 264 -17.37 0.09 -2.20
CA MET A 264 -16.61 -0.78 -3.11
C MET A 264 -16.82 -0.44 -4.61
N ASP A 265 -16.44 0.77 -5.02
CA ASP A 265 -16.68 1.31 -6.38
C ASP A 265 -15.49 1.13 -7.34
N GLY A 266 -14.47 0.36 -6.95
CA GLY A 266 -13.20 0.17 -7.64
C GLY A 266 -12.13 1.22 -7.28
N THR A 267 -12.50 2.27 -6.54
CA THR A 267 -11.58 3.31 -6.06
C THR A 267 -11.66 3.45 -4.54
N HIS A 268 -12.88 3.53 -4.02
CA HIS A 268 -13.22 3.74 -2.63
C HIS A 268 -13.90 2.51 -2.05
N SER A 269 -13.50 2.13 -0.84
CA SER A 269 -14.08 1.01 -0.10
C SER A 269 -15.24 1.44 0.78
N VAL A 270 -15.06 2.50 1.57
CA VAL A 270 -15.99 2.92 2.62
C VAL A 270 -16.09 4.44 2.65
N GLN A 271 -17.29 4.98 2.81
CA GLN A 271 -17.54 6.37 3.19
C GLN A 271 -17.85 6.44 4.67
N ILE A 272 -17.17 7.31 5.42
CA ILE A 272 -17.33 7.46 6.87
C ILE A 272 -17.67 8.91 7.27
N THR A 273 -18.46 9.06 8.33
CA THR A 273 -18.85 10.36 8.90
C THR A 273 -19.28 10.23 10.36
N LYS A 274 -19.11 11.29 11.15
CA LYS A 274 -19.69 11.39 12.50
C LYS A 274 -21.11 11.99 12.51
N THR A 275 -21.53 12.58 11.40
CA THR A 275 -22.77 13.36 11.26
C THR A 275 -23.49 12.95 9.98
N PRO A 276 -24.17 11.79 9.96
CA PRO A 276 -24.78 11.21 8.75
C PRO A 276 -25.83 12.10 8.10
N HIS A 277 -26.52 12.94 8.88
CA HIS A 277 -27.53 13.88 8.39
C HIS A 277 -26.96 15.22 7.93
N ASN A 278 -25.64 15.44 8.08
CA ASN A 278 -24.98 16.68 7.68
C ASN A 278 -23.52 16.41 7.28
N LEU A 279 -23.32 15.94 6.06
CA LEU A 279 -21.98 15.62 5.53
C LEU A 279 -21.04 16.83 5.44
N ILE A 280 -21.57 18.06 5.44
CA ILE A 280 -20.77 19.30 5.47
C ILE A 280 -19.92 19.37 6.74
N MET A 281 -20.37 18.76 7.84
CA MET A 281 -19.62 18.71 9.10
C MET A 281 -18.44 17.73 9.08
N GLY A 282 -18.26 16.96 8.01
CA GLY A 282 -17.12 16.06 7.84
C GLY A 282 -17.56 14.72 7.27
N VAL A 283 -16.98 14.38 6.12
CA VAL A 283 -17.14 13.08 5.47
C VAL A 283 -15.84 12.70 4.76
N GLN A 284 -15.47 11.44 4.85
CA GLN A 284 -14.26 10.91 4.21
C GLN A 284 -14.59 9.65 3.42
N ARG A 285 -13.98 9.50 2.24
CA ARG A 285 -13.93 8.22 1.54
C ARG A 285 -12.56 7.58 1.69
N ILE A 286 -12.55 6.32 2.09
CA ILE A 286 -11.35 5.51 2.27
C ILE A 286 -11.14 4.73 0.97
N SER A 287 -9.90 4.65 0.48
CA SER A 287 -9.62 3.93 -0.76
C SER A 287 -9.74 2.41 -0.59
N GLU A 288 -10.02 1.67 -1.66
CA GLU A 288 -9.99 0.20 -1.63
C GLU A 288 -8.61 -0.36 -1.31
N GLN A 289 -7.56 0.35 -1.72
CA GLN A 289 -6.19 0.00 -1.37
C GLN A 289 -5.95 0.04 0.14
N MET A 290 -6.55 1.01 0.85
CA MET A 290 -6.41 1.09 2.31
C MET A 290 -7.13 -0.07 3.01
N LEU A 291 -8.33 -0.43 2.55
CA LEU A 291 -9.02 -1.65 3.01
C LEU A 291 -8.21 -2.92 2.70
N GLY A 292 -7.57 -2.96 1.52
CA GLY A 292 -6.75 -4.08 1.09
C GLY A 292 -5.66 -4.48 2.08
N ARG A 293 -5.21 -3.57 2.96
CA ARG A 293 -4.26 -3.86 4.03
C ARG A 293 -4.76 -4.91 5.02
N VAL A 294 -6.07 -4.98 5.27
CA VAL A 294 -6.68 -6.06 6.07
C VAL A 294 -6.35 -7.44 5.48
N ALA A 295 -6.33 -7.54 4.14
CA ALA A 295 -5.96 -8.77 3.46
C ALA A 295 -4.45 -8.94 3.28
N THR A 296 -3.72 -7.92 2.82
CA THR A 296 -2.33 -8.04 2.40
C THR A 296 -1.31 -7.83 3.52
N GLU A 297 -1.70 -7.11 4.57
CA GLU A 297 -0.86 -6.86 5.75
C GLU A 297 -1.36 -7.66 6.96
N PHE A 298 -2.50 -8.35 6.82
CA PHE A 298 -3.17 -9.10 7.88
C PHE A 298 -3.55 -8.20 9.06
N LEU A 299 -3.82 -6.93 8.75
CA LEU A 299 -4.23 -5.90 9.68
C LEU A 299 -5.58 -6.25 10.31
N SER A 300 -5.74 -5.97 11.60
CA SER A 300 -7.04 -6.12 12.28
C SER A 300 -8.09 -5.19 11.68
N ILE A 301 -9.32 -5.67 11.55
CA ILE A 301 -10.49 -4.87 11.17
C ILE A 301 -10.72 -3.74 12.17
N GLU A 302 -10.53 -4.01 13.47
CA GLU A 302 -10.64 -3.01 14.53
C GLU A 302 -9.56 -1.94 14.40
N SER A 303 -8.29 -2.33 14.27
CA SER A 303 -7.19 -1.36 14.05
C SER A 303 -7.40 -0.54 12.78
N PHE A 304 -7.89 -1.15 11.70
CA PHE A 304 -8.25 -0.43 10.48
C PHE A 304 -9.33 0.63 10.75
N ALA A 305 -10.41 0.27 11.45
CA ALA A 305 -11.48 1.20 11.78
C ALA A 305 -11.00 2.33 12.71
N ASP A 306 -10.16 2.02 13.70
CA ASP A 306 -9.58 3.00 14.62
C ASP A 306 -8.68 4.00 13.87
N GLU A 307 -7.76 3.49 13.03
CA GLU A 307 -6.86 4.30 12.20
C GLU A 307 -7.65 5.28 11.31
N MET A 308 -8.67 4.78 10.61
CA MET A 308 -9.45 5.59 9.69
C MET A 308 -10.40 6.55 10.39
N SER A 309 -10.93 6.18 11.56
CA SER A 309 -11.81 7.05 12.34
C SER A 309 -11.06 8.26 12.92
N GLN A 310 -9.80 8.09 13.34
CA GLN A 310 -8.97 9.19 13.84
C GLN A 310 -8.74 10.28 12.81
N MET A 311 -8.77 9.95 11.52
CA MET A 311 -8.59 10.94 10.44
C MET A 311 -9.72 11.97 10.39
N LEU A 312 -10.90 11.65 10.94
CA LEU A 312 -12.01 12.60 11.06
C LEU A 312 -11.81 13.62 12.20
N ASP A 313 -10.88 13.36 13.12
CA ASP A 313 -10.57 14.22 14.28
C ASP A 313 -9.33 15.10 14.08
N VAL A 314 -8.71 15.03 12.90
CA VAL A 314 -7.53 15.83 12.59
C VAL A 314 -7.92 17.30 12.54
N GLU A 315 -7.43 18.07 13.52
CA GLU A 315 -7.54 19.53 13.50
C GLU A 315 -6.66 20.10 12.38
N LEU A 316 -7.30 20.66 11.36
CA LEU A 316 -6.66 21.28 10.20
C LEU A 316 -6.15 22.69 10.56
N GLY A 317 -5.20 22.78 11.48
CA GLY A 317 -4.55 24.02 11.88
C GLY A 317 -5.41 24.96 12.73
N PRO A 318 -4.96 26.22 12.94
CA PRO A 318 -5.70 27.18 13.74
C PRO A 318 -7.07 27.50 13.12
N PRO A 319 -8.08 27.88 13.93
CA PRO A 319 -9.39 28.26 13.43
C PRO A 319 -9.26 29.35 12.36
N MET A 320 -9.75 29.07 11.15
CA MET A 320 -9.83 30.04 10.08
C MET A 320 -11.22 30.70 10.07
N THR A 321 -11.28 31.95 9.63
CA THR A 321 -12.55 32.57 9.25
C THR A 321 -13.11 31.87 8.01
N LEU A 322 -14.43 31.97 7.80
CA LEU A 322 -15.07 31.41 6.60
C LEU A 322 -14.46 31.99 5.31
N ASP A 323 -14.14 33.28 5.30
CA ASP A 323 -13.53 33.95 4.14
C ASP A 323 -12.12 33.43 3.85
N GLU A 324 -11.32 33.18 4.89
CA GLU A 324 -10.00 32.54 4.75
C GLU A 324 -10.11 31.11 4.22
N ALA A 325 -11.08 30.33 4.73
CA ALA A 325 -11.33 28.97 4.26
C ALA A 325 -11.81 28.96 2.79
N LEU A 326 -12.72 29.86 2.41
CA LEU A 326 -13.21 29.99 1.03
C LEU A 326 -12.14 30.50 0.06
N ALA A 327 -11.13 31.21 0.55
CA ALA A 327 -9.99 31.65 -0.26
C ALA A 327 -8.96 30.54 -0.50
N LEU A 328 -9.03 29.41 0.20
CA LEU A 328 -8.12 28.29 0.00
C LEU A 328 -8.43 27.56 -1.32
N PRO A 329 -7.42 27.33 -2.19
CA PRO A 329 -7.63 26.58 -3.43
C PRO A 329 -8.16 25.18 -3.14
N GLY A 330 -9.25 24.76 -3.81
CA GLY A 330 -9.77 23.40 -3.70
C GLY A 330 -10.64 23.13 -2.47
N VAL A 331 -11.06 24.14 -1.74
CA VAL A 331 -12.11 24.00 -0.72
C VAL A 331 -13.46 23.77 -1.40
N ALA A 332 -14.08 22.63 -1.11
CA ALA A 332 -15.43 22.33 -1.56
C ALA A 332 -16.43 23.07 -0.66
N THR A 333 -17.25 23.95 -1.26
CA THR A 333 -18.33 24.64 -0.56
C THR A 333 -19.61 23.82 -0.47
N GLU A 334 -19.66 22.72 -1.22
CA GLU A 334 -20.79 21.80 -1.27
C GLU A 334 -20.27 20.36 -1.26
N VAL A 335 -21.00 19.48 -0.60
CA VAL A 335 -20.74 18.04 -0.67
C VAL A 335 -21.27 17.53 -2.00
N PRO A 336 -20.49 16.79 -2.80
CA PRO A 336 -20.97 16.27 -4.08
C PRO A 336 -22.23 15.44 -3.88
N ARG A 337 -23.22 15.63 -4.76
CA ARG A 337 -24.55 15.03 -4.60
C ARG A 337 -24.49 13.51 -4.45
N GLU A 338 -23.62 12.87 -5.22
CA GLU A 338 -23.42 11.42 -5.24
C GLU A 338 -22.87 10.87 -3.92
N TRP A 339 -22.40 11.70 -2.99
CA TRP A 339 -22.00 11.27 -1.64
C TRP A 339 -23.18 11.13 -0.70
N ASN A 340 -24.31 11.77 -0.98
CA ASN A 340 -25.55 11.64 -0.20
C ASN A 340 -26.39 10.42 -0.63
N GLU A 341 -26.11 9.86 -1.81
CA GLU A 341 -26.91 8.79 -2.43
C GLU A 341 -26.21 7.42 -2.32
N VAL A 342 -25.14 7.31 -1.51
CA VAL A 342 -24.40 6.06 -1.34
C VAL A 342 -25.20 5.05 -0.51
N VAL A 343 -25.18 3.80 -0.95
CA VAL A 343 -25.72 2.64 -0.24
C VAL A 343 -24.67 1.55 -0.17
N ASP A 344 -24.84 0.62 0.78
CA ASP A 344 -23.95 -0.52 0.89
C ASP A 344 -23.96 -1.34 -0.41
N PHE A 345 -22.79 -1.80 -0.88
CA PHE A 345 -22.68 -2.44 -2.19
C PHE A 345 -23.54 -3.70 -2.31
N TRP A 346 -23.79 -4.40 -1.19
CA TRP A 346 -24.65 -5.59 -1.15
C TRP A 346 -26.15 -5.27 -1.21
N GLU A 347 -26.54 -3.99 -1.17
CA GLU A 347 -27.91 -3.53 -1.34
C GLU A 347 -28.20 -3.04 -2.77
N ARG A 348 -27.16 -2.90 -3.60
CA ARG A 348 -27.29 -2.54 -5.02
C ARG A 348 -27.95 -3.71 -5.75
N LYS A 349 -29.15 -3.49 -6.28
CA LYS A 349 -29.91 -4.47 -7.06
C LYS A 349 -29.38 -4.61 -8.49
#